data_AF-A0A8J4U8Y2-F1
#
_entry.id   AF-A0A8J4U8Y2-F1
#
_cell.length_a   1.000
_cell.length_b   1.000
_cell.length_c   1.000
_cell.angle_alpha   90.00
_cell.angle_beta   90.00
_cell.angle_gamma   90.00
#
_symmetry.space_group_name_H-M   'P 1'
#
loop_
_entity.id
_entity.type
_entity.pdbx_description
1 polymer ?
#
loop_
_entity_poly.entity_id
_entity_poly.type
_entity_poly.pdbx_seq_one_letter_code
_entity_poly.pdbx_strand_id
1 'polypeptide(L)'
;MKEQIEEQLKQLEEEITASFPSTGFDRHTSPVFSPANPENTIEDSLAMLGDRVAQVLDTHLASATQKLLSGQLDYEDFQSAVREICSHSEGGWSKALVPLVLLQALHCKGQPLASLLSLGQRYLVEVEADFIMQQGGW
;
A
#
# COMPACT_ATOMS: atom_id res chain seq x y z
N MET A 1 19.28 35.92 -5.47
CA MET A 1 18.02 35.41 -4.88
C MET A 1 17.60 34.09 -5.51
N LYS A 2 17.44 33.99 -6.84
CA LYS A 2 17.16 32.70 -7.52
C LYS A 2 18.25 31.64 -7.30
N GLU A 3 19.52 31.96 -7.53
CA GLU A 3 20.64 31.03 -7.31
C GLU A 3 20.71 30.53 -5.86
N GLN A 4 20.43 31.42 -4.90
CA GLN A 4 20.46 31.07 -3.47
C GLN A 4 19.32 30.11 -3.08
N ILE A 5 18.17 30.21 -3.75
CA ILE A 5 17.05 29.27 -3.60
C ILE A 5 17.41 27.92 -4.25
N GLU A 6 18.06 27.93 -5.41
CA GLU A 6 18.55 26.72 -6.10
C GLU A 6 19.59 25.97 -5.26
N GLU A 7 20.53 26.68 -4.65
CA GLU A 7 21.56 26.10 -3.78
C GLU A 7 20.93 25.46 -2.53
N GLN A 8 19.94 26.12 -1.93
CA GLN A 8 19.21 25.60 -0.77
C GLN A 8 18.35 24.38 -1.12
N LEU A 9 17.71 24.36 -2.29
CA LEU A 9 16.98 23.20 -2.79
C LEU A 9 17.91 22.00 -3.00
N LYS A 10 19.09 22.24 -3.58
CA LYS A 10 20.09 21.21 -3.81
C LYS A 10 20.64 20.64 -2.50
N GLN A 11 20.93 21.50 -1.52
CA GLN A 11 21.34 21.06 -0.18
C GLN A 11 20.26 20.23 0.51
N LEU A 12 18.99 20.65 0.41
CA LEU A 12 17.87 19.89 0.95
C LEU A 12 17.75 18.50 0.29
N GLU A 13 17.96 18.42 -1.02
CA GLU A 13 17.91 17.16 -1.76
C GLU A 13 19.07 16.21 -1.39
N GLU A 14 20.26 16.76 -1.15
CA GLU A 14 21.41 16.02 -0.62
C GLU A 14 21.17 15.53 0.82
N GLU A 15 20.57 16.34 1.68
CA GLU A 15 20.20 15.96 3.05
C GLU A 15 19.15 14.84 3.09
N ILE A 16 18.12 14.92 2.23
CA ILE A 16 17.11 13.87 2.07
C ILE A 16 17.78 12.57 1.61
N THR A 17 18.66 12.63 0.61
CA THR A 17 19.36 11.46 0.09
C THR A 17 20.31 10.84 1.13
N ALA A 18 21.00 11.68 1.91
CA ALA A 18 21.89 11.22 2.98
C ALA A 18 21.15 10.56 4.15
N SER A 19 19.85 10.86 4.33
CA SER A 19 19.02 10.26 5.38
C SER A 19 18.57 8.82 5.06
N PHE A 20 18.66 8.38 3.80
CA PHE A 20 18.27 7.04 3.32
C PHE A 20 18.84 5.87 4.13
N PRO A 21 20.17 5.78 4.40
CA PRO A 21 20.72 4.70 5.21
C PRO A 21 20.25 4.70 6.68
N SER A 22 19.70 5.80 7.18
CA SER A 22 19.20 5.92 8.56
C SER A 22 17.70 5.68 8.71
N THR A 23 16.91 5.96 7.66
CA THR A 23 15.44 5.86 7.66
C THR A 23 14.91 4.69 6.85
N GLY A 24 15.71 4.16 5.91
CA GLY A 24 15.27 3.13 4.95
C GLY A 24 14.28 3.65 3.90
N PHE A 25 14.01 4.95 3.86
CA PHE A 25 13.07 5.59 2.94
C PHE A 25 13.80 6.20 1.75
N ASP A 26 13.62 5.70 0.53
CA ASP A 26 14.10 6.39 -0.68
C ASP A 26 12.94 7.06 -1.43
N ARG A 27 12.86 8.40 -1.32
CA ARG A 27 11.84 9.25 -1.97
C ARG A 27 11.77 9.02 -3.49
N HIS A 28 12.88 8.72 -4.14
CA HIS A 28 12.98 8.55 -5.59
C HIS A 28 12.49 7.18 -6.06
N THR A 29 12.39 6.21 -5.14
CA THR A 29 11.81 4.88 -5.41
C THR A 29 10.37 4.77 -4.94
N SER A 30 9.89 5.73 -4.15
CA SER A 30 8.50 5.74 -3.70
C SER A 30 7.56 6.09 -4.85
N PRO A 31 6.66 5.17 -5.26
CA PRO A 31 5.69 5.43 -6.32
C PRO A 31 4.62 6.46 -5.92
N VAL A 32 4.60 6.86 -4.64
CA VAL A 32 3.71 7.86 -4.05
C VAL A 32 4.36 9.24 -4.05
N PHE A 33 5.64 9.34 -3.65
CA PHE A 33 6.36 10.63 -3.56
C PHE A 33 7.17 10.99 -4.80
N SER A 34 7.49 10.01 -5.65
CA SER A 34 8.07 10.18 -6.98
C SER A 34 7.32 9.31 -7.98
N PRO A 35 6.04 9.61 -8.26
CA PRO A 35 5.29 8.88 -9.26
C PRO A 35 6.00 8.98 -10.62
N ALA A 36 5.98 7.89 -11.38
CA ALA A 36 6.60 7.85 -12.71
C ALA A 36 6.01 8.90 -13.68
N ASN A 37 4.81 9.40 -13.37
CA ASN A 37 4.20 10.56 -14.01
C ASN A 37 3.78 11.58 -12.92
N PRO A 38 4.33 12.81 -12.91
CA PRO A 38 4.01 13.83 -11.92
C PRO A 38 2.57 14.36 -11.98
N GLU A 39 1.82 14.05 -13.05
CA GLU A 39 0.39 14.38 -13.18
C GLU A 39 -0.54 13.35 -12.51
N ASN A 40 -0.02 12.19 -12.08
CA ASN A 40 -0.83 11.14 -11.46
C ASN A 40 -1.14 11.49 -10.00
N THR A 41 -2.38 11.25 -9.58
CA THR A 41 -2.76 11.31 -8.16
C THR A 41 -2.22 10.10 -7.40
N ILE A 42 -2.23 10.18 -6.06
CA ILE A 42 -1.85 9.05 -5.20
C ILE A 42 -2.77 7.86 -5.51
N GLU A 43 -4.07 8.11 -5.69
CA GLU A 43 -5.07 7.12 -6.04
C GLU A 43 -4.77 6.41 -7.36
N ASP A 44 -4.28 7.14 -8.38
CA ASP A 44 -3.87 6.55 -9.66
C ASP A 44 -2.65 5.64 -9.49
N SER A 45 -1.66 6.04 -8.68
CA SER A 45 -0.51 5.21 -8.35
C SER A 45 -0.92 3.95 -7.57
N LEU A 46 -1.82 4.08 -6.60
CA LEU A 46 -2.36 2.95 -5.84
C LEU A 46 -3.14 1.98 -6.73
N ALA A 47 -3.94 2.50 -7.67
CA ALA A 47 -4.67 1.68 -8.62
C ALA A 47 -3.71 0.85 -9.49
N MET A 48 -2.67 1.48 -10.05
CA MET A 48 -1.69 0.78 -10.88
C MET A 48 -0.92 -0.30 -10.12
N LEU A 49 -0.47 0.00 -8.89
CA LEU A 49 0.20 -0.99 -8.05
C LEU A 49 -0.75 -2.08 -7.59
N GLY A 50 -1.98 -1.72 -7.25
CA GLY A 50 -3.05 -2.63 -6.86
C GLY A 50 -3.37 -3.63 -7.98
N ASP A 51 -3.49 -3.17 -9.22
CA ASP A 51 -3.69 -4.02 -10.40
C ASP A 51 -2.54 -5.01 -10.58
N ARG A 52 -1.29 -4.56 -10.43
CA ARG A 52 -0.11 -5.44 -10.48
C ARG A 52 -0.13 -6.47 -9.35
N VAL A 53 -0.41 -6.07 -8.12
CA VAL A 53 -0.49 -6.96 -6.96
C VAL A 53 -1.62 -7.98 -7.13
N ALA A 54 -2.78 -7.55 -7.64
CA ALA A 54 -3.91 -8.40 -7.94
C ALA A 54 -3.54 -9.47 -8.98
N GLN A 55 -2.86 -9.07 -10.05
CA GLN A 55 -2.42 -9.99 -11.09
C GLN A 55 -1.40 -11.02 -10.60
N VAL A 56 -0.42 -10.58 -9.79
CA VAL A 56 0.62 -11.47 -9.24
C VAL A 56 0.04 -12.48 -8.25
N LEU A 57 -0.96 -12.06 -7.46
CA LEU A 57 -1.52 -12.86 -6.37
C LEU A 57 -2.89 -13.47 -6.71
N ASP A 58 -3.30 -13.45 -7.98
CA ASP A 58 -4.67 -13.77 -8.45
C ASP A 58 -5.25 -15.05 -7.84
N THR A 59 -4.50 -16.15 -7.88
CA THR A 59 -4.96 -17.45 -7.35
C THR A 59 -5.11 -17.45 -5.84
N HIS A 60 -4.20 -16.79 -5.11
CA HIS A 60 -4.25 -16.66 -3.66
C HIS A 60 -5.40 -15.73 -3.23
N LEU A 61 -5.60 -14.62 -3.94
CA LEU A 61 -6.70 -13.69 -3.74
C LEU A 61 -8.06 -14.37 -3.97
N ALA A 62 -8.20 -15.13 -5.06
CA ALA A 62 -9.43 -15.85 -5.36
C ALA A 62 -9.77 -16.88 -4.27
N SER A 63 -8.78 -17.67 -3.83
CA SER A 63 -8.93 -18.66 -2.77
C SER A 63 -9.34 -18.02 -1.44
N ALA A 64 -8.61 -16.97 -1.00
CA ALA A 64 -8.89 -16.25 0.23
C ALA A 64 -10.26 -15.58 0.20
N THR A 65 -10.62 -14.95 -0.93
CA THR A 65 -11.95 -14.35 -1.13
C THR A 65 -13.05 -15.39 -0.99
N GLN A 66 -12.92 -16.55 -1.63
CA GLN A 66 -13.91 -17.63 -1.52
C GLN A 66 -14.04 -18.13 -0.07
N LYS A 67 -12.91 -18.31 0.63
CA LYS A 67 -12.89 -18.73 2.03
C LYS A 67 -13.63 -17.73 2.93
N LEU A 68 -13.33 -16.45 2.81
CA LEU A 68 -14.00 -15.39 3.57
C LEU A 68 -15.49 -15.29 3.27
N LEU A 69 -15.90 -15.47 2.01
CA LEU A 69 -17.31 -15.46 1.63
C LEU A 69 -18.09 -16.71 2.05
N SER A 70 -17.39 -17.82 2.32
CA SER A 70 -18.02 -19.05 2.83
C SER A 70 -18.30 -19.00 4.33
N GLY A 71 -17.67 -18.09 5.05
CA GLY A 71 -17.83 -17.87 6.49
C GLY A 71 -18.49 -16.53 6.83
N GLN A 72 -18.38 -16.15 8.10
CA GLN A 72 -18.73 -14.81 8.55
C GLN A 72 -17.51 -13.91 8.36
N LEU A 73 -17.67 -12.81 7.63
CA LEU A 73 -16.58 -11.85 7.43
C LEU A 73 -16.36 -11.04 8.71
N ASP A 74 -15.37 -11.45 9.51
CA ASP A 74 -14.88 -10.71 10.67
C ASP A 74 -13.42 -10.26 10.50
N TYR A 75 -12.93 -9.49 11.47
CA TYR A 75 -11.60 -8.90 11.42
C TYR A 75 -10.48 -9.94 11.56
N GLU A 76 -10.67 -10.98 12.37
CA GLU A 76 -9.64 -11.98 12.63
C GLU A 76 -9.43 -12.86 11.39
N ASP A 77 -10.53 -13.27 10.77
CA ASP A 77 -10.51 -14.03 9.51
C ASP A 77 -9.93 -13.19 8.37
N PHE A 78 -10.34 -11.92 8.27
CA PHE A 78 -9.76 -10.99 7.30
C PHE A 78 -8.24 -10.83 7.51
N GLN A 79 -7.81 -10.56 8.74
CA GLN A 79 -6.40 -10.37 9.07
C GLN A 79 -5.58 -11.63 8.76
N SER A 80 -6.11 -12.81 9.09
CA SER A 80 -5.48 -14.08 8.78
C SER A 80 -5.33 -14.29 7.27
N ALA A 81 -6.37 -13.97 6.49
CA ALA A 81 -6.33 -14.08 5.03
C ALA A 81 -5.30 -13.13 4.40
N VAL A 82 -5.21 -11.88 4.88
CA VAL A 82 -4.20 -10.93 4.41
C VAL A 82 -2.78 -11.46 4.70
N ARG A 83 -2.54 -11.98 5.92
CA ARG A 83 -1.23 -12.58 6.27
C ARG A 83 -0.85 -13.76 5.39
N GLU A 84 -1.82 -14.63 5.08
CA GLU A 84 -1.64 -15.77 4.18
C GLU A 84 -1.22 -15.29 2.78
N ILE A 85 -1.95 -14.35 2.19
CA ILE A 85 -1.62 -13.79 0.87
C ILE A 85 -0.26 -13.07 0.89
N CYS A 86 0.04 -12.29 1.93
CA CYS A 86 1.32 -11.59 2.10
C CYS A 86 2.54 -12.52 2.17
N SER A 87 2.36 -13.79 2.54
CA SER A 87 3.44 -14.79 2.51
C SER A 87 3.90 -15.14 1.09
N HIS A 88 3.07 -14.80 0.08
CA HIS A 88 3.32 -15.06 -1.34
C HIS A 88 3.71 -13.80 -2.12
N SER A 89 3.86 -12.64 -1.48
CA SER A 89 4.25 -11.38 -2.14
C SER A 89 5.71 -10.99 -1.87
N GLU A 90 6.32 -10.26 -2.81
CA GLU A 90 7.75 -9.87 -2.78
C GLU A 90 8.12 -8.84 -1.69
N GLY A 91 7.18 -8.45 -0.81
CA GLY A 91 7.42 -7.49 0.27
C GLY A 91 7.18 -6.03 -0.12
N GLY A 92 7.50 -5.12 0.82
CA GLY A 92 7.34 -3.67 0.64
C GLY A 92 5.90 -3.24 0.40
N TRP A 93 5.71 -2.26 -0.48
CA TRP A 93 4.39 -1.73 -0.86
C TRP A 93 3.41 -2.79 -1.37
N SER A 94 3.91 -3.88 -1.95
CA SER A 94 3.04 -4.99 -2.36
C SER A 94 2.26 -5.57 -1.18
N LYS A 95 2.86 -5.65 0.02
CA LYS A 95 2.20 -6.15 1.25
C LYS A 95 1.17 -5.17 1.78
N ALA A 96 1.51 -3.88 1.82
CA ALA A 96 0.59 -2.83 2.25
C ALA A 96 -0.66 -2.73 1.36
N LEU A 97 -0.57 -3.15 0.09
CA LEU A 97 -1.68 -3.14 -0.86
C LEU A 97 -2.53 -4.42 -0.83
N VAL A 98 -2.01 -5.56 -0.35
CA VAL A 98 -2.79 -6.80 -0.21
C VAL A 98 -4.14 -6.60 0.50
N PRO A 99 -4.22 -5.93 1.68
CA PRO A 99 -5.50 -5.71 2.33
C PRO A 99 -6.47 -4.92 1.44
N LEU A 100 -6.00 -3.92 0.70
CA LEU A 100 -6.83 -3.11 -0.18
C LEU A 100 -7.38 -3.91 -1.37
N VAL A 101 -6.51 -4.69 -2.02
CA VAL A 101 -6.90 -5.54 -3.16
C VAL A 101 -7.88 -6.64 -2.72
N LEU A 102 -7.68 -7.23 -1.53
CA LEU A 102 -8.62 -8.22 -0.99
C LEU A 102 -9.99 -7.59 -0.68
N LEU A 103 -10.02 -6.39 -0.09
CA LEU A 103 -11.27 -5.66 0.15
C LEU A 103 -11.99 -5.32 -1.16
N GLN A 104 -11.25 -4.91 -2.20
CA GLN A 104 -11.81 -4.67 -3.52
C GLN A 104 -12.41 -5.97 -4.11
N ALA A 105 -11.73 -7.11 -3.98
CA ALA A 105 -12.25 -8.40 -4.42
C ALA A 105 -13.55 -8.78 -3.69
N LEU A 106 -13.61 -8.59 -2.37
CA LEU A 106 -14.82 -8.81 -1.57
C LEU A 106 -15.96 -7.88 -1.98
N HIS A 107 -15.67 -6.60 -2.22
CA HIS A 107 -16.64 -5.62 -2.70
C HIS A 107 -17.22 -6.02 -4.06
N CYS A 108 -16.37 -6.45 -5.01
CA CYS A 108 -16.79 -6.97 -6.31
C CYS A 108 -17.67 -8.23 -6.21
N LYS A 109 -17.63 -8.95 -5.08
CA LYS A 109 -18.50 -10.10 -4.79
C LYS A 109 -19.76 -9.74 -3.98
N GLY A 110 -20.01 -8.45 -3.77
CA GLY A 110 -21.25 -7.93 -3.19
C GLY A 110 -21.19 -7.64 -1.69
N GLN A 111 -20.02 -7.68 -1.07
CA GLN A 111 -19.89 -7.28 0.33
C GLN A 111 -20.09 -5.76 0.50
N PRO A 112 -20.81 -5.29 1.54
CA PRO A 112 -21.10 -3.88 1.72
C PRO A 112 -19.83 -3.05 1.97
N LEU A 113 -19.67 -1.96 1.21
CA LEU A 113 -18.51 -1.08 1.31
C LEU A 113 -18.27 -0.56 2.74
N ALA A 114 -19.32 -0.20 3.48
CA ALA A 114 -19.19 0.31 4.84
C ALA A 114 -18.51 -0.69 5.80
N SER A 115 -18.86 -1.97 5.71
CA SER A 115 -18.25 -3.03 6.51
C SER A 115 -16.79 -3.24 6.12
N LEU A 116 -16.51 -3.24 4.81
CA LEU A 116 -15.17 -3.40 4.27
C LEU A 116 -14.24 -2.24 4.65
N LEU A 117 -14.73 -1.01 4.62
CA LEU A 117 -13.98 0.18 5.05
C LEU A 117 -13.58 0.08 6.52
N SER A 118 -14.47 -0.44 7.38
CA SER A 118 -14.18 -0.62 8.80
C SER A 118 -13.05 -1.64 9.01
N LEU A 119 -13.03 -2.73 8.24
CA LEU A 119 -11.96 -3.74 8.27
C LEU A 119 -10.63 -3.17 7.76
N GLY A 120 -10.67 -2.49 6.61
CA GLY A 120 -9.48 -1.90 5.98
C GLY A 120 -8.85 -0.81 6.84
N GLN A 121 -9.65 0.12 7.37
CA GLN A 121 -9.16 1.17 8.26
C GLN A 121 -8.48 0.56 9.49
N ARG A 122 -9.13 -0.42 10.13
CA ARG A 122 -8.56 -1.08 11.30
C ARG A 122 -7.23 -1.76 10.98
N TYR A 123 -7.15 -2.50 9.88
CA TYR A 123 -5.92 -3.18 9.47
C TYR A 123 -4.80 -2.20 9.17
N LEU A 124 -5.08 -1.14 8.40
CA LEU A 124 -4.08 -0.14 8.05
C LEU A 124 -3.52 0.55 9.30
N VAL A 125 -4.38 0.89 10.25
CA VAL A 125 -3.95 1.56 11.50
C VAL A 125 -3.19 0.61 12.42
N GLU A 126 -3.64 -0.63 12.58
CA GLU A 126 -3.05 -1.58 13.54
C GLU A 126 -1.80 -2.30 13.00
N VAL A 127 -1.67 -2.47 11.68
CA VAL A 127 -0.65 -3.35 11.07
C VAL A 127 0.28 -2.60 10.13
N GLU A 128 -0.26 -1.77 9.23
CA GLU A 128 0.54 -1.16 8.15
C GLU A 128 1.01 0.28 8.48
N ALA A 129 0.46 0.92 9.52
CA ALA A 129 0.70 2.33 9.80
C ALA A 129 2.18 2.66 9.97
N ASP A 130 2.91 1.86 10.76
CA ASP A 130 4.34 2.05 10.98
C ASP A 130 5.13 1.92 9.67
N PHE A 131 4.81 0.91 8.86
CA PHE A 131 5.44 0.71 7.57
C PHE A 131 5.17 1.89 6.64
N ILE A 132 3.90 2.28 6.47
CA ILE A 132 3.48 3.41 5.63
C ILE A 132 4.20 4.70 6.07
N MET A 133 4.24 5.00 7.37
CA MET A 133 4.92 6.18 7.90
C MET A 133 6.43 6.13 7.68
N GLN A 134 7.06 4.97 7.88
CA GLN A 134 8.48 4.77 7.57
C GLN A 134 8.76 4.94 6.08
N GLN A 135 7.79 4.62 5.21
CA GLN A 135 7.87 4.86 3.77
C GLN A 135 7.43 6.28 3.36
N GLY A 136 7.35 7.22 4.31
CA GLY A 136 7.04 8.63 4.06
C GLY A 136 5.56 8.99 4.08
N GLY A 137 4.67 8.00 4.20
CA GLY A 137 3.22 8.18 4.16
C GLY A 137 2.59 7.77 2.82
N TRP A 138 1.27 7.99 2.73
CA TRP A 138 0.55 8.10 1.46
C TRP A 138 0.35 9.57 1.13
#